data_AF-A0A2D9TF53-F1
#
_entry.id   AF-A0A2D9TF53-F1
#
_cell.length_a   1.000
_cell.length_b   1.000
_cell.length_c   1.000
_cell.angle_alpha   90.00
_cell.angle_beta   90.00
_cell.angle_gamma   90.00
#
_symmetry.space_group_name_H-M   'P 1'
#
loop_
_entity.id
_entity.type
_entity.pdbx_description
1 polymer ?
#
loop_
_entity_poly.entity_id
_entity_poly.type
_entity_poly.pdbx_seq_one_letter_code
_entity_poly.pdbx_strand_id
1 'polypeptide(L)'
;MVDDIFFYSLAHAAMATRVSVHLSTRMPTHHHTDVTPSEDNLPDFTARFHSDVAGAVKTLLAHERYEPPQTLWDGRDPHYMRLVDAPAQAAQLTYDYLNPAAAGLVSQPTHMPGRTLDFAHWKTEGLVIKRPPVYFDRSRPEELLLELEPPPLLMREFNGDLKTLVYHMERMSRDGLRAIRAARTGSPLGAQRLRRIHPHDEPRTPAEPGGQRIPTFRIGARGAVGAQTYVHACRETTHFRQEHERCRKARLAGSEPMFPHGTYAMRVMHGATVAEPLDDALLTQPGPLLHEVLSELETVDRVTSDPQPLIREVNEAWADEAADIVSDNELSFGTPAKEARALPLDPDERPEPETVHVSDVRRERERNPKRVITRRDKRRGRPKGSGSADGRNKARGADPPSDT
;
A
#
# COMPACT_ATOMS: atom_id res chain seq x y z
N MET A 1 -4.26 3.00 20.62
CA MET A 1 -4.39 1.54 20.51
C MET A 1 -4.23 1.00 19.09
N VAL A 2 -5.01 1.44 18.08
CA VAL A 2 -4.77 0.98 16.69
C VAL A 2 -3.34 1.26 16.22
N ASP A 3 -2.83 2.46 16.50
CA ASP A 3 -1.44 2.82 16.18
C ASP A 3 -0.42 1.97 16.92
N ASP A 4 -0.63 1.72 18.20
CA ASP A 4 0.26 0.88 19.01
C ASP A 4 0.29 -0.55 18.47
N ILE A 5 -0.88 -1.10 18.08
CA ILE A 5 -1.00 -2.39 17.40
C ILE A 5 -0.21 -2.40 16.09
N PHE A 6 -0.39 -1.37 15.26
CA PHE A 6 0.26 -1.28 13.96
C PHE A 6 1.78 -1.24 14.11
N PHE A 7 2.31 -0.32 14.90
CA PHE A 7 3.77 -0.17 15.06
C PHE A 7 4.40 -1.32 15.83
N TYR A 8 3.71 -1.92 16.81
CA TYR A 8 4.21 -3.09 17.50
C TYR A 8 4.30 -4.30 16.56
N SER A 9 3.27 -4.51 15.73
CA SER A 9 3.26 -5.58 14.71
C SER A 9 4.36 -5.37 13.67
N LEU A 10 4.59 -4.13 13.24
CA LEU A 10 5.65 -3.77 12.30
C LEU A 10 7.04 -4.05 12.89
N ALA A 11 7.30 -3.57 14.12
CA ALA A 11 8.56 -3.81 14.82
C ALA A 11 8.81 -5.30 15.06
N HIS A 12 7.76 -6.04 15.43
CA HIS A 12 7.84 -7.46 15.68
C HIS A 12 8.16 -8.25 14.40
N ALA A 13 7.50 -7.91 13.28
CA ALA A 13 7.79 -8.53 11.98
C ALA A 13 9.22 -8.21 11.52
N ALA A 14 9.63 -6.94 11.59
CA ALA A 14 10.96 -6.48 11.21
C ALA A 14 12.06 -7.21 11.99
N MET A 15 11.93 -7.31 13.30
CA MET A 15 12.85 -8.06 14.17
C MET A 15 12.89 -9.55 13.80
N ALA A 16 11.72 -10.18 13.61
CA ALA A 16 11.63 -11.62 13.35
C ALA A 16 12.22 -12.02 11.99
N THR A 17 12.22 -11.12 11.01
CA THR A 17 12.68 -11.39 9.64
C THR A 17 13.93 -10.62 9.24
N ARG A 18 14.52 -9.82 10.14
CA ARG A 18 15.67 -8.95 9.84
C ARG A 18 15.45 -8.07 8.62
N VAL A 19 14.25 -7.52 8.51
CA VAL A 19 13.87 -6.60 7.44
C VAL A 19 14.04 -5.18 7.95
N SER A 20 14.87 -4.39 7.27
CA SER A 20 15.06 -2.97 7.58
C SER A 20 13.83 -2.18 7.13
N VAL A 21 13.27 -1.36 8.03
CA VAL A 21 12.14 -0.49 7.73
C VAL A 21 12.66 0.92 7.41
N HIS A 22 12.21 1.51 6.31
CA HIS A 22 12.61 2.86 5.91
C HIS A 22 11.53 3.89 6.23
N LEU A 23 10.28 3.54 5.97
CA LEU A 23 9.10 4.36 6.24
C LEU A 23 7.87 3.46 6.34
N SER A 24 6.90 3.85 7.15
CA SER A 24 5.57 3.26 7.11
C SER A 24 4.52 4.33 7.35
N THR A 25 3.58 4.45 6.42
CA THR A 25 2.45 5.37 6.50
C THR A 25 1.16 4.59 6.60
N ARG A 26 0.47 4.75 7.73
CA ARG A 26 -0.85 4.15 7.95
C ARG A 26 -1.94 5.04 7.39
N MET A 27 -2.75 4.47 6.51
CA MET A 27 -3.98 5.08 6.02
C MET A 27 -5.20 4.46 6.74
N PRO A 28 -6.39 5.08 6.67
CA PRO A 28 -7.60 4.47 7.22
C PRO A 28 -7.98 3.15 6.55
N THR A 29 -7.63 2.96 5.28
CA THR A 29 -8.06 1.80 4.47
C THR A 29 -6.93 0.87 4.02
N HIS A 30 -5.68 1.30 4.12
CA HIS A 30 -4.50 0.57 3.67
C HIS A 30 -3.24 1.11 4.39
N HIS A 31 -2.07 0.63 4.02
CA HIS A 31 -0.81 1.22 4.46
C HIS A 31 0.19 1.22 3.32
N HIS A 32 1.16 2.13 3.41
CA HIS A 32 2.37 2.13 2.60
C HIS A 32 3.55 1.78 3.50
N THR A 33 4.46 0.91 3.07
CA THR A 33 5.59 0.50 3.89
C THR A 33 6.78 0.16 3.00
N ASP A 34 7.85 0.92 3.16
CA ASP A 34 9.11 0.78 2.43
C ASP A 34 10.10 0.02 3.29
N VAL A 35 10.66 -1.05 2.74
CA VAL A 35 11.59 -1.93 3.43
C VAL A 35 12.71 -2.42 2.53
N THR A 36 13.83 -2.81 3.14
CA THR A 36 14.88 -3.61 2.51
C THR A 36 14.99 -4.94 3.26
N PRO A 37 14.64 -6.06 2.61
CA PRO A 37 14.87 -7.37 3.20
C PRO A 37 16.35 -7.77 3.06
N SER A 38 16.93 -8.31 4.13
CA SER A 38 18.31 -8.83 4.14
C SER A 38 18.44 -10.25 3.58
N GLU A 39 17.31 -10.95 3.50
CA GLU A 39 17.19 -12.30 2.98
C GLU A 39 15.96 -12.35 2.05
N ASP A 40 15.79 -13.42 1.28
CA ASP A 40 14.62 -13.62 0.42
C ASP A 40 13.36 -13.97 1.25
N ASN A 41 12.91 -13.07 2.13
CA ASN A 41 11.88 -13.34 3.14
C ASN A 41 10.80 -12.25 3.26
N LEU A 42 10.74 -11.31 2.32
CA LEU A 42 9.72 -10.25 2.30
C LEU A 42 8.27 -10.79 2.43
N PRO A 43 7.88 -11.91 1.79
CA PRO A 43 6.55 -12.47 2.01
C PRO A 43 6.31 -12.97 3.44
N ASP A 44 7.32 -13.48 4.16
CA ASP A 44 7.19 -13.86 5.58
C ASP A 44 7.03 -12.62 6.47
N PHE A 45 7.79 -11.56 6.20
CA PHE A 45 7.63 -10.28 6.88
C PHE A 45 6.20 -9.75 6.74
N THR A 46 5.68 -9.69 5.52
CA THR A 46 4.31 -9.23 5.25
C THR A 46 3.29 -10.13 5.91
N ALA A 47 3.43 -11.45 5.82
CA ALA A 47 2.51 -12.40 6.42
C ALA A 47 2.43 -12.23 7.95
N ARG A 48 3.58 -12.09 8.62
CA ARG A 48 3.65 -11.83 10.07
C ARG A 48 3.01 -10.50 10.43
N PHE A 49 3.41 -9.43 9.74
CA PHE A 49 2.92 -8.09 10.01
C PHE A 49 1.40 -8.01 9.83
N HIS A 50 0.89 -8.47 8.69
CA HIS A 50 -0.53 -8.45 8.36
C HIS A 50 -1.36 -9.34 9.27
N SER A 51 -0.84 -10.51 9.66
CA SER A 51 -1.53 -11.42 10.58
C SER A 51 -1.64 -10.83 11.98
N ASP A 52 -0.56 -10.24 12.50
CA ASP A 52 -0.56 -9.60 13.82
C ASP A 52 -1.50 -8.39 13.85
N VAL A 53 -1.48 -7.53 12.84
CA VAL A 53 -2.43 -6.41 12.70
C VAL A 53 -3.87 -6.92 12.61
N ALA A 54 -4.14 -7.92 11.76
CA ALA A 54 -5.48 -8.47 11.59
C ALA A 54 -6.03 -9.09 12.87
N GLY A 55 -5.24 -9.90 13.57
CA GLY A 55 -5.64 -10.53 14.82
C GLY A 55 -5.90 -9.50 15.91
N ALA A 56 -4.99 -8.55 16.08
CA ALA A 56 -5.08 -7.53 17.11
C ALA A 56 -6.21 -6.53 16.88
N VAL A 57 -6.41 -6.05 15.65
CA VAL A 57 -7.52 -5.13 15.33
C VAL A 57 -8.87 -5.82 15.48
N LYS A 58 -9.02 -7.09 15.04
CA LYS A 58 -10.28 -7.83 15.27
C LYS A 58 -10.57 -8.02 16.76
N THR A 59 -9.54 -8.33 17.55
CA THR A 59 -9.68 -8.46 19.01
C THR A 59 -10.06 -7.12 19.65
N LEU A 60 -9.44 -6.03 19.20
CA LEU A 60 -9.78 -4.67 19.65
C LEU A 60 -11.23 -4.30 19.30
N LEU A 61 -11.68 -4.59 18.08
CA LEU A 61 -13.06 -4.33 17.67
C LEU A 61 -14.05 -5.08 18.57
N ALA A 62 -13.82 -6.37 18.82
CA ALA A 62 -14.64 -7.16 19.72
C ALA A 62 -14.63 -6.61 21.16
N HIS A 63 -13.47 -6.20 21.67
CA HIS A 63 -13.31 -5.56 22.98
C HIS A 63 -14.12 -4.26 23.10
N GLU A 64 -14.08 -3.44 22.04
CA GLU A 64 -14.86 -2.20 21.94
C GLU A 64 -16.33 -2.43 21.54
N ARG A 65 -16.81 -3.69 21.58
CA ARG A 65 -18.19 -4.10 21.28
C ARG A 65 -18.64 -3.84 19.84
N TYR A 66 -17.70 -3.74 18.91
CA TYR A 66 -17.97 -3.80 17.48
C TYR A 66 -18.00 -5.26 16.99
N GLU A 67 -18.73 -5.52 15.92
CA GLU A 67 -18.71 -6.81 15.24
C GLU A 67 -17.39 -6.94 14.47
N PRO A 68 -16.47 -7.87 14.81
CA PRO A 68 -15.22 -8.00 14.09
C PRO A 68 -15.47 -8.52 12.66
N PRO A 69 -14.82 -7.95 11.63
CA PRO A 69 -14.95 -8.45 10.27
C PRO A 69 -14.35 -9.85 10.15
N GLN A 70 -14.86 -10.67 9.21
CA GLN A 70 -14.30 -12.01 8.93
C GLN A 70 -12.82 -11.91 8.51
N THR A 71 -12.53 -11.01 7.57
CA THR A 71 -11.17 -10.66 7.14
C THR A 71 -10.96 -9.16 7.31
N LEU A 72 -9.79 -8.77 7.82
CA LEU A 72 -9.40 -7.35 7.86
C LEU A 72 -8.91 -6.89 6.48
N TRP A 73 -8.12 -7.76 5.84
CA TRP A 73 -7.60 -7.54 4.49
C TRP A 73 -8.62 -8.04 3.46
N ASP A 74 -8.63 -7.43 2.28
CA ASP A 74 -9.66 -7.65 1.24
C ASP A 74 -9.48 -8.94 0.43
N GLY A 75 -8.47 -9.75 0.78
CA GLY A 75 -8.15 -11.03 0.16
C GLY A 75 -7.32 -10.94 -1.11
N ARG A 76 -6.94 -9.73 -1.57
CA ARG A 76 -5.97 -9.57 -2.64
C ARG A 76 -4.56 -9.79 -2.12
N ASP A 77 -3.67 -10.23 -3.02
CA ASP A 77 -2.25 -10.29 -2.72
C ASP A 77 -1.71 -8.89 -2.39
N PRO A 78 -0.84 -8.75 -1.38
CA PRO A 78 -0.12 -7.51 -1.14
C PRO A 78 0.64 -7.08 -2.39
N HIS A 79 0.63 -5.78 -2.66
CA HIS A 79 1.39 -5.22 -3.76
C HIS A 79 2.86 -5.04 -3.34
N TYR A 80 3.77 -5.59 -4.15
CA TYR A 80 5.21 -5.37 -4.02
C TYR A 80 5.74 -4.61 -5.23
N MET A 81 6.56 -3.60 -4.96
CA MET A 81 7.21 -2.80 -6.01
C MET A 81 8.71 -2.67 -5.70
N ARG A 82 9.55 -3.10 -6.64
CA ARG A 82 10.99 -2.92 -6.56
C ARG A 82 11.37 -1.48 -6.91
N LEU A 83 12.00 -0.76 -5.98
CA LEU A 83 12.59 0.55 -6.23
C LEU A 83 14.02 0.35 -6.74
N VAL A 84 14.23 0.58 -8.04
CA VAL A 84 15.44 0.14 -8.75
C VAL A 84 16.62 1.09 -8.53
N ASP A 85 16.36 2.39 -8.36
CA ASP A 85 17.38 3.43 -8.23
C ASP A 85 17.07 4.43 -7.11
N ALA A 86 18.05 5.28 -6.80
CA ALA A 86 17.94 6.31 -5.77
C ALA A 86 16.78 7.32 -6.05
N PRO A 87 16.59 7.82 -7.29
CA PRO A 87 15.43 8.66 -7.59
C PRO A 87 14.08 7.96 -7.36
N ALA A 88 13.94 6.67 -7.69
CA ALA A 88 12.72 5.90 -7.39
C ALA A 88 12.47 5.80 -5.88
N GLN A 89 13.52 5.59 -5.08
CA GLN A 89 13.44 5.58 -3.62
C GLN A 89 12.97 6.94 -3.08
N ALA A 90 13.59 8.04 -3.49
CA ALA A 90 13.19 9.39 -3.06
C ALA A 90 11.73 9.70 -3.45
N ALA A 91 11.34 9.38 -4.69
CA ALA A 91 9.99 9.63 -5.18
C ALA A 91 8.95 8.82 -4.41
N GLN A 92 9.18 7.52 -4.20
CA GLN A 92 8.24 6.65 -3.49
C GLN A 92 8.09 7.02 -2.02
N LEU A 93 9.19 7.23 -1.30
CA LEU A 93 9.14 7.62 0.11
C LEU A 93 8.45 8.97 0.32
N THR A 94 8.68 9.92 -0.58
CA THR A 94 7.98 11.20 -0.56
C THR A 94 6.48 11.00 -0.82
N TYR A 95 6.11 10.11 -1.75
CA TYR A 95 4.71 9.77 -2.04
C TYR A 95 4.02 9.14 -0.84
N ASP A 96 4.65 8.14 -0.24
CA ASP A 96 4.10 7.42 0.90
C ASP A 96 3.97 8.31 2.13
N TYR A 97 4.93 9.21 2.36
CA TYR A 97 4.84 10.21 3.42
C TYR A 97 3.73 11.24 3.18
N LEU A 98 3.56 11.71 1.93
CA LEU A 98 2.56 12.72 1.57
C LEU A 98 1.16 12.15 1.34
N ASN A 99 1.00 10.83 1.25
CA ASN A 99 -0.26 10.17 0.90
C ASN A 99 -1.45 10.62 1.78
N PRO A 100 -1.34 10.80 3.12
CA PRO A 100 -2.43 11.31 3.93
C PRO A 100 -2.93 12.71 3.51
N ALA A 101 -2.02 13.56 3.03
CA ALA A 101 -2.37 14.88 2.52
C ALA A 101 -2.93 14.82 1.09
N ALA A 102 -2.39 13.94 0.24
CA ALA A 102 -2.91 13.69 -1.11
C ALA A 102 -4.32 13.06 -1.08
N ALA A 103 -4.61 12.21 -0.10
CA ALA A 103 -5.91 11.58 0.09
C ALA A 103 -6.98 12.51 0.71
N GLY A 104 -6.61 13.76 1.05
CA GLY A 104 -7.54 14.73 1.62
C GLY A 104 -7.89 14.46 3.08
N LEU A 105 -7.13 13.60 3.76
CA LEU A 105 -7.38 13.26 5.16
C LEU A 105 -6.93 14.40 6.09
N VAL A 106 -5.75 14.97 5.81
CA VAL A 106 -5.13 16.02 6.62
C VAL A 106 -4.42 17.06 5.76
N SER A 107 -4.17 18.25 6.31
CA SER A 107 -3.42 19.32 5.62
C SER A 107 -1.90 19.15 5.65
N GLN A 108 -1.40 18.29 6.53
CA GLN A 108 0.00 17.91 6.72
C GLN A 108 0.04 16.46 7.22
N PRO A 109 1.00 15.62 6.78
CA PRO A 109 1.12 14.24 7.25
C PRO A 109 1.23 14.11 8.78
N THR A 110 1.94 15.03 9.43
CA THR A 110 2.10 15.09 10.90
C THR A 110 0.80 15.37 11.65
N HIS A 111 -0.28 15.78 10.97
CA HIS A 111 -1.59 15.93 11.58
C HIS A 111 -2.40 14.62 11.61
N MET A 112 -1.89 13.54 11.02
CA MET A 112 -2.57 12.25 11.12
C MET A 112 -2.76 11.85 12.59
N PRO A 113 -3.93 11.32 12.98
CA PRO A 113 -4.14 10.87 14.34
C PRO A 113 -3.14 9.78 14.74
N GLY A 114 -2.51 10.02 15.89
CA GLY A 114 -1.58 9.10 16.55
C GLY A 114 -0.14 9.35 16.13
N ARG A 115 0.65 8.30 15.89
CA ARG A 115 2.09 8.44 15.61
C ARG A 115 2.33 8.47 14.10
N THR A 116 3.06 9.47 13.63
CA THR A 116 3.54 9.59 12.25
C THR A 116 5.04 9.35 12.22
N LEU A 117 5.49 8.47 11.33
CA LEU A 117 6.91 8.29 11.03
C LEU A 117 7.32 9.28 9.94
N ASP A 118 8.53 9.83 10.08
CA ASP A 118 9.10 10.80 9.13
C ASP A 118 10.61 10.57 8.95
N PHE A 119 11.23 11.29 8.03
CA PHE A 119 12.65 11.13 7.71
C PHE A 119 13.60 11.54 8.84
N ALA A 120 13.15 12.36 9.80
CA ALA A 120 13.98 12.73 10.93
C ALA A 120 14.27 11.53 11.84
N HIS A 121 13.41 10.51 11.82
CA HIS A 121 13.58 9.28 12.58
C HIS A 121 14.82 8.47 12.15
N TRP A 122 15.32 8.63 10.92
CA TRP A 122 16.58 8.00 10.47
C TRP A 122 17.80 8.45 11.29
N LYS A 123 17.70 9.60 11.99
CA LYS A 123 18.76 10.13 12.85
C LYS A 123 18.65 9.64 14.30
N THR A 124 17.69 8.78 14.60
CA THR A 124 17.39 8.31 15.96
C THR A 124 17.88 6.88 16.14
N GLU A 125 18.01 6.45 17.39
CA GLU A 125 18.29 5.05 17.74
C GLU A 125 17.05 4.15 17.60
N GLY A 126 15.97 4.65 16.98
CA GLY A 126 14.70 3.95 16.86
C GLY A 126 13.67 4.37 17.92
N LEU A 127 12.49 3.78 17.80
CA LEU A 127 11.33 4.06 18.62
C LEU A 127 10.99 2.86 19.49
N VAL A 128 10.98 3.03 20.82
CA VAL A 128 10.49 1.99 21.72
C VAL A 128 8.96 1.93 21.64
N ILE A 129 8.45 0.77 21.21
CA ILE A 129 7.03 0.46 21.08
C ILE A 129 6.65 -0.58 22.13
N LYS A 130 5.73 -0.19 23.02
CA LYS A 130 5.21 -1.09 24.05
C LYS A 130 4.20 -2.05 23.45
N ARG A 131 4.20 -3.29 23.94
CA ARG A 131 3.20 -4.30 23.60
C ARG A 131 1.80 -3.80 23.97
N PRO A 132 0.87 -3.71 23.02
CA PRO A 132 -0.52 -3.39 23.32
C PRO A 132 -1.12 -4.43 24.28
N PRO A 133 -2.01 -4.02 25.20
CA PRO A 133 -2.59 -4.94 26.19
C PRO A 133 -3.66 -5.89 25.60
N VAL A 134 -3.92 -5.79 24.29
CA VAL A 134 -4.94 -6.55 23.57
C VAL A 134 -4.23 -7.49 22.58
N TYR A 135 -4.73 -8.72 22.46
CA TYR A 135 -4.27 -9.79 21.55
C TYR A 135 -2.87 -10.37 21.82
N PHE A 136 -1.86 -9.54 22.08
CA PHE A 136 -0.49 -10.00 22.30
C PHE A 136 -0.29 -10.49 23.74
N ASP A 137 -0.04 -11.79 23.89
CA ASP A 137 0.21 -12.38 25.20
C ASP A 137 1.66 -12.18 25.70
N ARG A 138 1.95 -12.73 26.90
CA ARG A 138 3.23 -12.62 27.59
C ARG A 138 4.40 -13.31 26.87
N SER A 139 4.15 -14.19 25.90
CA SER A 139 5.21 -14.83 25.10
C SER A 139 5.82 -13.86 24.09
N ARG A 140 5.13 -12.77 23.77
CA ARG A 140 5.68 -11.68 22.96
C ARG A 140 6.57 -10.77 23.84
N PRO A 141 7.54 -10.04 23.26
CA PRO A 141 8.30 -9.04 24.02
C PRO A 141 7.40 -7.98 24.67
N GLU A 142 7.80 -7.41 25.80
CA GLU A 142 7.03 -6.32 26.42
C GLU A 142 7.24 -5.00 25.68
N GLU A 143 8.45 -4.78 25.19
CA GLU A 143 8.84 -3.64 24.39
C GLU A 143 9.63 -4.12 23.18
N LEU A 144 9.49 -3.40 22.07
CA LEU A 144 10.23 -3.63 20.84
C LEU A 144 10.84 -2.32 20.38
N LEU A 145 12.04 -2.38 19.82
CA LEU A 145 12.66 -1.24 19.15
C LEU A 145 12.27 -1.27 17.67
N LEU A 146 11.61 -0.22 17.21
CA LEU A 146 11.37 0.04 15.78
C LEU A 146 12.45 0.98 15.27
N GLU A 147 13.49 0.42 14.68
CA GLU A 147 14.54 1.18 14.00
C GLU A 147 14.06 1.58 12.60
N LEU A 148 14.32 2.83 12.23
CA LEU A 148 14.10 3.33 10.88
C LEU A 148 15.44 3.66 10.25
N GLU A 149 15.72 3.06 9.11
CA GLU A 149 16.98 3.23 8.40
C GLU A 149 16.77 3.98 7.09
N PRO A 150 17.72 4.82 6.66
CA PRO A 150 17.69 5.39 5.32
C PRO A 150 17.85 4.28 4.27
N PRO A 151 17.16 4.37 3.12
CA PRO A 151 17.35 3.40 2.04
C PRO A 151 18.80 3.36 1.53
N PRO A 152 19.34 2.18 1.22
CA PRO A 152 20.75 2.04 0.85
C PRO A 152 21.16 2.84 -0.40
N LEU A 153 20.34 2.88 -1.46
CA LEU A 153 20.70 3.61 -2.69
C LEU A 153 20.66 5.12 -2.48
N LEU A 154 19.69 5.64 -1.72
CA LEU A 154 19.71 7.04 -1.29
C LEU A 154 20.92 7.35 -0.42
N MET A 155 21.27 6.49 0.54
CA MET A 155 22.47 6.73 1.34
C MET A 155 23.74 6.80 0.49
N ARG A 156 23.84 5.93 -0.53
CA ARG A 156 24.94 5.95 -1.50
C ARG A 156 24.97 7.25 -2.29
N GLU A 157 23.83 7.68 -2.83
CA GLU A 157 23.71 8.91 -3.64
C GLU A 157 24.12 10.17 -2.86
N PHE A 158 23.89 10.15 -1.56
CA PHE A 158 24.27 11.22 -0.63
C PHE A 158 25.63 10.97 0.04
N ASN A 159 26.43 10.02 -0.45
CA ASN A 159 27.79 9.70 0.04
C ASN A 159 27.87 9.46 1.55
N GLY A 160 26.86 8.83 2.14
CA GLY A 160 26.85 8.58 3.58
C GLY A 160 26.40 9.78 4.43
N ASP A 161 26.13 10.94 3.84
CA ASP A 161 25.70 12.13 4.58
C ASP A 161 24.20 12.08 4.88
N LEU A 162 23.89 11.41 5.99
CA LEU A 162 22.54 11.30 6.54
C LEU A 162 21.89 12.67 6.80
N LYS A 163 22.66 13.68 7.25
CA LYS A 163 22.09 14.99 7.58
C LYS A 163 21.59 15.69 6.33
N THR A 164 22.41 15.67 5.28
CA THR A 164 22.07 16.25 3.97
C THR A 164 20.92 15.48 3.33
N LEU A 165 20.92 14.14 3.36
CA LEU A 165 19.80 13.32 2.89
C LEU A 165 18.48 13.69 3.57
N VAL A 166 18.44 13.74 4.90
CA VAL A 166 17.22 14.09 5.65
C VAL A 166 16.73 15.49 5.29
N TYR A 167 17.63 16.48 5.23
CA TYR A 167 17.28 17.84 4.83
C TYR A 167 16.60 17.89 3.45
N HIS A 168 17.12 17.13 2.48
CA HIS A 168 16.58 17.08 1.13
C HIS A 168 15.26 16.33 1.04
N MET A 169 15.09 15.21 1.74
CA MET A 169 13.79 14.51 1.83
C MET A 169 12.70 15.38 2.45
N GLU A 170 13.01 16.10 3.52
CA GLU A 170 12.09 17.06 4.13
C GLU A 170 11.76 18.22 3.18
N ARG A 171 12.75 18.71 2.42
CA ARG A 171 12.54 19.77 1.42
C ARG A 171 11.61 19.30 0.29
N MET A 172 11.89 18.14 -0.30
CA MET A 172 11.03 17.54 -1.33
C MET A 172 9.60 17.36 -0.82
N SER A 173 9.44 16.92 0.42
CA SER A 173 8.12 16.77 1.04
C SER A 173 7.40 18.11 1.25
N ARG A 174 8.11 19.17 1.64
CA ARG A 174 7.52 20.52 1.72
C ARG A 174 7.09 21.02 0.35
N ASP A 175 7.86 20.72 -0.69
CA ASP A 175 7.60 21.15 -2.07
C ASP A 175 6.39 20.38 -2.65
N GLY A 176 6.38 19.05 -2.51
CA GLY A 176 5.24 18.19 -2.88
C GLY A 176 3.97 18.54 -2.13
N LEU A 177 4.04 18.86 -0.83
CA LEU A 177 2.88 19.33 -0.07
C LEU A 177 2.32 20.66 -0.59
N ARG A 178 3.18 21.58 -1.09
CA ARG A 178 2.72 22.80 -1.76
C ARG A 178 2.01 22.47 -3.06
N ALA A 179 2.54 21.55 -3.87
CA ALA A 179 1.90 21.10 -5.10
C ALA A 179 0.52 20.45 -4.84
N ILE A 180 0.42 19.56 -3.85
CA ILE A 180 -0.85 18.93 -3.41
C ILE A 180 -1.87 20.00 -3.00
N ARG A 181 -1.45 21.02 -2.24
CA ARG A 181 -2.33 22.11 -1.80
C ARG A 181 -2.80 22.98 -2.96
N ALA A 182 -1.95 23.22 -3.95
CA ALA A 182 -2.31 23.97 -5.14
C ALA A 182 -3.28 23.21 -6.05
N ALA A 183 -3.12 21.89 -6.16
CA ALA A 183 -3.98 21.03 -6.98
C ALA A 183 -5.33 20.69 -6.32
N ARG A 184 -5.41 20.67 -4.98
CA ARG A 184 -6.64 20.27 -4.26
C ARG A 184 -7.75 21.30 -4.42
N THR A 185 -8.95 20.80 -4.71
CA THR A 185 -10.19 21.57 -4.58
C THR A 185 -10.86 21.24 -3.24
N GLY A 186 -11.01 22.22 -2.36
CA GLY A 186 -11.64 22.05 -1.05
C GLY A 186 -10.69 21.76 0.13
N SER A 187 -11.27 21.68 1.33
CA SER A 187 -10.51 21.48 2.57
C SER A 187 -10.36 20.00 2.91
N PRO A 188 -9.21 19.58 3.47
CA PRO A 188 -9.05 18.21 3.96
C PRO A 188 -9.99 17.92 5.13
N LEU A 189 -10.24 16.64 5.38
CA LEU A 189 -11.16 16.15 6.41
C LEU A 189 -10.78 16.64 7.81
N GLY A 190 -9.50 16.56 8.16
CA GLY A 190 -8.92 16.99 9.43
C GLY A 190 -8.89 15.90 10.50
N ALA A 191 -7.90 15.99 11.40
CA ALA A 191 -7.60 14.99 12.44
C ALA A 191 -8.79 14.64 13.34
N GLN A 192 -9.58 15.65 13.74
CA GLN A 192 -10.74 15.43 14.61
C GLN A 192 -11.84 14.60 13.93
N ARG A 193 -12.11 14.88 12.65
CA ARG A 193 -13.11 14.12 11.87
C ARG A 193 -12.60 12.72 11.53
N LEU A 194 -11.32 12.56 11.23
CA LEU A 194 -10.69 11.24 11.03
C LEU A 194 -10.88 10.33 12.24
N ARG A 195 -10.65 10.84 13.47
CA ARG A 195 -10.84 10.06 14.71
C ARG A 195 -12.28 9.61 14.95
N ARG A 196 -13.25 10.27 14.30
CA ARG A 196 -14.69 9.98 14.40
C ARG A 196 -15.21 9.09 13.28
N ILE A 197 -14.36 8.69 12.32
CA ILE A 197 -14.74 7.70 11.31
C ILE A 197 -15.08 6.41 12.05
N HIS A 198 -16.27 5.89 11.77
CA HIS A 198 -16.69 4.64 12.37
C HIS A 198 -15.87 3.49 11.78
N PRO A 199 -15.49 2.45 12.55
CA PRO A 199 -14.62 1.37 12.05
C PRO A 199 -15.19 0.58 10.86
N HIS A 200 -16.50 0.66 10.63
CA HIS A 200 -17.19 0.03 9.50
C HIS A 200 -17.54 1.01 8.37
N ASP A 201 -17.15 2.28 8.48
CA ASP A 201 -17.33 3.24 7.39
C ASP A 201 -16.28 3.01 6.31
N GLU A 202 -16.75 2.93 5.06
CA GLU A 202 -15.88 2.88 3.89
C GLU A 202 -15.90 4.25 3.17
N PRO A 203 -14.82 4.64 2.48
CA PRO A 203 -14.85 5.76 1.56
C PRO A 203 -15.96 5.60 0.52
N ARG A 204 -16.62 6.70 0.17
CA ARG A 204 -17.65 6.76 -0.89
C ARG A 204 -17.04 6.82 -2.29
N THR A 205 -15.71 6.79 -2.39
CA THR A 205 -15.00 6.81 -3.67
C THR A 205 -15.23 5.50 -4.41
N PRO A 206 -15.37 5.53 -5.74
CA PRO A 206 -15.50 4.31 -6.52
C PRO A 206 -14.31 3.39 -6.29
N ALA A 207 -14.55 2.08 -6.18
CA ALA A 207 -13.45 1.13 -6.21
C ALA A 207 -12.67 1.28 -7.52
N GLU A 208 -11.35 1.12 -7.44
CA GLU A 208 -10.51 1.12 -8.62
C GLU A 208 -11.00 0.05 -9.62
N PRO A 209 -11.10 0.39 -10.91
CA PRO A 209 -11.47 -0.59 -11.92
C PRO A 209 -10.39 -1.69 -11.97
N GLY A 210 -10.79 -2.93 -11.71
CA GLY A 210 -9.89 -4.08 -11.85
C GLY A 210 -9.33 -4.21 -13.28
N GLY A 211 -8.15 -4.80 -13.39
CA GLY A 211 -7.51 -5.10 -14.68
C GLY A 211 -6.45 -4.11 -15.15
N GLN A 212 -6.16 -3.05 -14.39
CA GLN A 212 -4.96 -2.25 -14.62
C GLN A 212 -3.71 -3.05 -14.25
N ARG A 213 -2.65 -2.89 -15.04
CA ARG A 213 -1.37 -3.56 -14.79
C ARG A 213 -0.69 -2.87 -13.62
N ILE A 214 -0.70 -3.53 -12.46
CA ILE A 214 -0.01 -3.05 -11.27
C ILE A 214 1.51 -3.05 -11.53
N PRO A 215 2.21 -1.91 -11.39
CA PRO A 215 3.66 -1.84 -11.58
C PRO A 215 4.39 -2.74 -10.58
N THR A 216 5.32 -3.57 -11.04
CA THR A 216 6.14 -4.43 -10.16
C THR A 216 7.50 -3.81 -9.83
N PHE A 217 7.85 -2.71 -10.49
CA PHE A 217 9.08 -1.96 -10.27
C PHE A 217 8.87 -0.48 -10.60
N ARG A 218 9.75 0.36 -10.07
CA ARG A 218 9.85 1.78 -10.38
C ARG A 218 11.32 2.16 -10.61
N ILE A 219 11.53 2.98 -11.63
CA ILE A 219 12.80 3.61 -12.00
C ILE A 219 12.52 5.10 -12.01
N GLY A 220 13.31 5.86 -11.27
CA GLY A 220 13.16 7.31 -11.20
C GLY A 220 14.12 8.04 -12.12
N ALA A 221 15.22 7.41 -12.55
CA ALA A 221 16.15 8.01 -13.51
C ALA A 221 15.45 8.32 -14.85
N ARG A 222 15.68 9.52 -15.39
CA ARG A 222 15.21 9.98 -16.70
C ARG A 222 16.27 9.85 -17.80
N GLY A 223 15.89 10.24 -19.01
CA GLY A 223 16.77 10.28 -20.18
C GLY A 223 17.10 8.89 -20.72
N ALA A 224 18.20 8.82 -21.49
CA ALA A 224 18.58 7.59 -22.19
C ALA A 224 18.91 6.43 -21.22
N VAL A 225 19.56 6.74 -20.09
CA VAL A 225 19.89 5.76 -19.06
C VAL A 225 18.61 5.20 -18.43
N GLY A 226 17.71 6.07 -17.96
CA GLY A 226 16.41 5.66 -17.42
C GLY A 226 15.59 4.80 -18.37
N ALA A 227 15.54 5.21 -19.65
CA ALA A 227 14.83 4.46 -20.70
C ALA A 227 15.44 3.06 -20.94
N GLN A 228 16.77 2.95 -20.95
CA GLN A 228 17.47 1.66 -21.11
C GLN A 228 17.19 0.74 -19.91
N THR A 229 17.32 1.25 -18.69
CA THR A 229 17.01 0.50 -17.46
C THR A 229 15.55 0.04 -17.45
N TYR A 230 14.63 0.89 -17.89
CA TYR A 230 13.21 0.55 -17.96
C TYR A 230 12.93 -0.58 -18.96
N VAL A 231 13.52 -0.51 -20.16
CA VAL A 231 13.42 -1.57 -21.17
C VAL A 231 14.02 -2.88 -20.63
N HIS A 232 15.15 -2.82 -19.93
CA HIS A 232 15.77 -3.98 -19.31
C HIS A 232 14.83 -4.61 -18.26
N ALA A 233 14.36 -3.83 -17.28
CA ALA A 233 13.43 -4.31 -16.26
C ALA A 233 12.12 -4.90 -16.85
N CYS A 234 11.60 -4.33 -17.94
CA CYS A 234 10.46 -4.88 -18.67
C CYS A 234 10.76 -6.26 -19.28
N ARG A 235 11.94 -6.42 -19.89
CA ARG A 235 12.39 -7.69 -20.48
C ARG A 235 12.59 -8.74 -19.40
N GLU A 236 13.25 -8.40 -18.30
CA GLU A 236 13.46 -9.31 -17.16
C GLU A 236 12.12 -9.77 -16.56
N THR A 237 11.19 -8.84 -16.31
CA THR A 237 9.83 -9.19 -15.82
C THR A 237 9.11 -10.14 -16.77
N THR A 238 9.23 -9.92 -18.08
CA THR A 238 8.58 -10.76 -19.10
C THR A 238 9.20 -12.14 -19.13
N HIS A 239 10.54 -12.21 -19.12
CA HIS A 239 11.30 -13.44 -19.09
C HIS A 239 10.97 -14.27 -17.82
N PHE A 240 11.03 -13.65 -16.64
CA PHE A 240 10.69 -14.30 -15.38
C PHE A 240 9.30 -14.93 -15.41
N ARG A 241 8.28 -14.19 -15.90
CA ARG A 241 6.89 -14.70 -15.96
C ARG A 241 6.76 -15.88 -16.92
N GLN A 242 7.40 -15.83 -18.07
CA GLN A 242 7.38 -16.91 -19.05
C GLN A 242 8.06 -18.16 -18.49
N GLU A 243 9.22 -17.98 -17.87
CA GLU A 243 10.02 -19.07 -17.33
C GLU A 243 9.37 -19.71 -16.10
N HIS A 244 8.82 -18.88 -15.22
CA HIS A 244 8.02 -19.35 -14.08
C HIS A 244 6.81 -20.16 -14.56
N GLU A 245 6.05 -19.69 -15.56
CA GLU A 245 4.90 -20.43 -16.09
C GLU A 245 5.32 -21.74 -16.78
N ARG A 246 6.45 -21.73 -17.50
CA ARG A 246 7.03 -22.94 -18.09
C ARG A 246 7.36 -23.97 -17.01
N CYS A 247 8.04 -23.56 -15.95
CA CYS A 247 8.38 -24.41 -14.80
C CYS A 247 7.12 -24.91 -14.09
N ARG A 248 6.11 -24.05 -13.89
CA ARG A 248 4.83 -24.45 -13.29
C ARG A 248 4.15 -25.55 -14.09
N LYS A 249 4.05 -25.40 -15.42
CA LYS A 249 3.47 -26.41 -16.31
C LYS A 249 4.25 -27.72 -16.28
N ALA A 250 5.58 -27.67 -16.30
CA ALA A 250 6.42 -28.86 -16.22
C ALA A 250 6.26 -29.58 -14.87
N ARG A 251 6.17 -28.84 -13.76
CA ARG A 251 5.93 -29.44 -12.43
C ARG A 251 4.56 -30.08 -12.31
N LEU A 252 3.52 -29.46 -12.87
CA LEU A 252 2.18 -30.06 -12.96
C LEU A 252 2.15 -31.33 -13.82
N ALA A 253 3.05 -31.45 -14.80
CA ALA A 253 3.21 -32.65 -15.62
C ALA A 253 4.05 -33.76 -14.94
N GLY A 254 4.49 -33.55 -13.69
CA GLY A 254 5.25 -34.54 -12.91
C GLY A 254 6.76 -34.40 -12.96
N SER A 255 7.30 -33.39 -13.65
CA SER A 255 8.74 -33.10 -13.66
C SER A 255 9.17 -32.27 -12.44
N GLU A 256 10.48 -32.20 -12.18
CA GLU A 256 11.06 -31.34 -11.13
C GLU A 256 11.94 -30.25 -11.77
N PRO A 257 11.35 -29.20 -12.37
CA PRO A 257 12.13 -28.13 -12.98
C PRO A 257 12.75 -27.22 -11.92
N MET A 258 13.89 -26.62 -12.27
CA MET A 258 14.50 -25.51 -11.53
C MET A 258 13.74 -24.21 -11.85
N PHE A 259 13.11 -23.61 -10.85
CA PHE A 259 12.37 -22.36 -11.00
C PHE A 259 13.31 -21.14 -11.09
N PRO A 260 12.90 -20.04 -11.74
CA PRO A 260 13.73 -18.83 -11.80
C PRO A 260 13.90 -18.18 -10.42
N HIS A 261 15.06 -17.57 -10.20
CA HIS A 261 15.37 -16.78 -8.99
C HIS A 261 14.31 -15.72 -8.71
N GLY A 262 14.00 -15.48 -7.43
CA GLY A 262 12.90 -14.60 -7.00
C GLY A 262 11.55 -15.31 -6.78
N THR A 263 11.47 -16.63 -6.97
CA THR A 263 10.24 -17.41 -6.74
C THR A 263 10.12 -17.91 -5.28
N TYR A 264 9.70 -17.04 -4.36
CA TYR A 264 9.60 -17.37 -2.93
C TYR A 264 8.67 -18.56 -2.62
N ALA A 265 7.43 -18.50 -3.11
CA ALA A 265 6.40 -19.50 -2.79
C ALA A 265 6.80 -20.92 -3.23
N MET A 266 7.38 -21.05 -4.43
CA MET A 266 7.80 -22.36 -4.93
C MET A 266 8.96 -22.92 -4.12
N ARG A 267 9.90 -22.09 -3.68
CA ARG A 267 11.01 -22.51 -2.82
C ARG A 267 10.53 -22.93 -1.44
N VAL A 268 9.83 -22.04 -0.74
CA VAL A 268 9.53 -22.18 0.70
C VAL A 268 8.33 -23.09 0.95
N MET A 269 7.25 -22.94 0.19
CA MET A 269 6.02 -23.71 0.41
C MET A 269 5.98 -25.02 -0.37
N HIS A 270 6.68 -25.10 -1.51
CA HIS A 270 6.62 -26.28 -2.40
C HIS A 270 7.95 -27.03 -2.54
N GLY A 271 9.01 -26.59 -1.84
CA GLY A 271 10.33 -27.25 -1.83
C GLY A 271 10.99 -27.34 -3.20
N ALA A 272 10.64 -26.45 -4.14
CA ALA A 272 11.20 -26.48 -5.48
C ALA A 272 12.63 -25.92 -5.49
N THR A 273 13.50 -26.51 -6.29
CA THR A 273 14.82 -25.95 -6.59
C THR A 273 14.69 -24.65 -7.35
N VAL A 274 15.53 -23.67 -7.03
CA VAL A 274 15.54 -22.33 -7.65
C VAL A 274 16.93 -22.05 -8.21
N ALA A 275 16.98 -21.41 -9.37
CA ALA A 275 18.22 -20.98 -10.00
C ALA A 275 18.87 -19.80 -9.26
N GLU A 276 20.16 -19.60 -9.49
CA GLU A 276 20.84 -18.34 -9.15
C GLU A 276 20.28 -17.18 -9.99
N PRO A 277 20.37 -15.93 -9.50
CA PRO A 277 19.98 -14.78 -10.31
C PRO A 277 20.89 -14.66 -11.54
N LEU A 278 20.37 -14.10 -12.63
CA LEU A 278 21.19 -13.79 -13.82
C LEU A 278 22.20 -12.70 -13.47
N ASP A 279 23.40 -12.73 -14.03
CA ASP A 279 24.47 -11.76 -13.74
C ASP A 279 24.05 -10.30 -14.01
N ASP A 280 23.18 -10.09 -14.98
CA ASP A 280 22.66 -8.77 -15.37
C ASP A 280 21.27 -8.45 -14.78
N ALA A 281 20.69 -9.34 -13.95
CA ALA A 281 19.34 -9.12 -13.42
C ALA A 281 19.28 -7.87 -12.53
N LEU A 282 18.30 -7.01 -12.81
CA LEU A 282 18.05 -5.77 -12.08
C LEU A 282 16.99 -5.95 -10.99
N LEU A 283 15.96 -6.75 -11.26
CA LEU A 283 14.78 -6.87 -10.39
C LEU A 283 14.88 -8.02 -9.42
N THR A 284 15.40 -9.15 -9.90
CA THR A 284 15.49 -10.40 -9.14
C THR A 284 16.77 -10.52 -8.33
N GLN A 285 17.81 -9.73 -8.62
CA GLN A 285 19.00 -9.67 -7.76
C GLN A 285 18.70 -8.94 -6.43
N PRO A 286 19.25 -9.45 -5.31
CA PRO A 286 19.28 -8.71 -4.05
C PRO A 286 19.86 -7.30 -4.23
N GLY A 287 19.24 -6.32 -3.57
CA GLY A 287 19.81 -4.98 -3.50
C GLY A 287 20.90 -4.90 -2.42
N PRO A 288 21.73 -3.85 -2.44
CA PRO A 288 22.72 -3.64 -1.40
C PRO A 288 22.03 -3.33 -0.07
N LEU A 289 22.60 -3.80 1.02
CA LEU A 289 22.20 -3.50 2.39
C LEU A 289 22.88 -2.20 2.85
N LEU A 290 22.28 -1.53 3.84
CA LEU A 290 22.79 -0.24 4.31
C LEU A 290 24.24 -0.34 4.82
N HIS A 291 24.56 -1.36 5.59
CA HIS A 291 25.91 -1.55 6.12
C HIS A 291 26.95 -1.83 5.03
N GLU A 292 26.57 -2.49 3.93
CA GLU A 292 27.43 -2.71 2.76
C GLU A 292 27.76 -1.38 2.08
N VAL A 293 26.72 -0.56 1.85
CA VAL A 293 26.89 0.80 1.29
C VAL A 293 27.79 1.66 2.16
N LEU A 294 27.59 1.64 3.48
CA LEU A 294 28.41 2.42 4.40
C LEU A 294 29.87 1.94 4.39
N SER A 295 30.10 0.63 4.36
CA SER A 295 31.45 0.06 4.26
C SER A 295 32.13 0.40 2.94
N GLU A 296 31.42 0.38 1.81
CA GLU A 296 31.94 0.82 0.50
C GLU A 296 32.44 2.27 0.60
N LEU A 297 31.62 3.16 1.16
CA LEU A 297 31.91 4.61 1.27
C LEU A 297 33.05 4.95 2.24
N GLU A 298 33.40 4.07 3.17
CA GLU A 298 34.59 4.22 4.03
C GLU A 298 35.90 3.99 3.26
N THR A 299 35.85 3.18 2.20
CA THR A 299 37.05 2.77 1.43
C THR A 299 37.35 3.65 0.23
N VAL A 300 36.36 4.40 -0.25
CA VAL A 300 36.48 5.27 -1.42
C VAL A 300 36.72 6.71 -0.95
N ASP A 301 37.66 7.41 -1.56
CA ASP A 301 37.79 8.86 -1.35
C ASP A 301 36.46 9.53 -1.67
N ARG A 302 35.90 10.26 -0.69
CA ARG A 302 34.59 10.92 -0.81
C ARG A 302 34.59 11.95 -1.94
N VAL A 303 34.28 11.52 -3.15
CA VAL A 303 33.93 12.44 -4.24
C VAL A 303 32.56 12.99 -3.90
N THR A 304 32.45 14.31 -3.71
CA THR A 304 31.16 14.97 -3.50
C THR A 304 30.27 14.73 -4.72
N SER A 305 29.25 13.87 -4.59
CA SER A 305 28.14 13.81 -5.51
C SER A 305 27.29 15.05 -5.26
N ASP A 306 26.87 15.73 -6.33
CA ASP A 306 25.90 16.80 -6.22
C ASP A 306 24.50 16.18 -6.28
N PRO A 307 23.72 16.12 -5.17
CA PRO A 307 22.39 15.51 -5.17
C PRO A 307 21.34 16.37 -5.89
N GLN A 308 21.68 17.61 -6.32
CA GLN A 308 20.73 18.54 -6.93
C GLN A 308 19.99 18.02 -8.16
N PRO A 309 20.61 17.25 -9.08
CA PRO A 309 19.90 16.66 -10.22
C PRO A 309 18.76 15.73 -9.77
N LEU A 310 19.02 14.82 -8.83
CA LEU A 310 18.00 13.92 -8.27
C LEU A 310 16.86 14.71 -7.64
N ILE A 311 17.18 15.70 -6.81
CA ILE A 311 16.16 16.51 -6.12
C ILE A 311 15.28 17.25 -7.12
N ARG A 312 15.89 17.83 -8.17
CA ARG A 312 15.17 18.55 -9.22
C ARG A 312 14.23 17.62 -9.97
N GLU A 313 14.72 16.45 -10.36
CA GLU A 313 13.97 15.44 -11.08
C GLU A 313 12.73 14.97 -10.29
N VAL A 314 12.89 14.67 -9.01
CA VAL A 314 11.79 14.27 -8.12
C VAL A 314 10.79 15.42 -7.94
N ASN A 315 11.27 16.65 -7.73
CA ASN A 315 10.41 17.82 -7.56
C ASN A 315 9.61 18.16 -8.83
N GLU A 316 10.21 18.05 -10.01
CA GLU A 316 9.55 18.25 -11.29
C GLU A 316 8.46 17.18 -11.50
N ALA A 317 8.75 15.91 -11.21
CA ALA A 317 7.75 14.83 -11.25
C ALA A 317 6.54 15.15 -10.35
N TRP A 318 6.77 15.61 -9.12
CA TRP A 318 5.69 16.01 -8.22
C TRP A 318 4.87 17.18 -8.73
N ALA A 319 5.51 18.18 -9.35
CA ALA A 319 4.80 19.33 -9.89
C ALA A 319 3.87 18.93 -11.04
N ASP A 320 4.32 18.01 -11.89
CA ASP A 320 3.57 17.52 -13.04
C ASP A 320 2.43 16.55 -12.63
N GLU A 321 2.68 15.68 -11.65
CA GLU A 321 1.77 14.60 -11.27
C GLU A 321 0.86 14.94 -10.09
N ALA A 322 1.04 16.06 -9.39
CA ALA A 322 0.28 16.37 -8.17
C ALA A 322 -1.23 16.38 -8.38
N ALA A 323 -1.72 16.85 -9.53
CA ALA A 323 -3.16 16.85 -9.84
C ALA A 323 -3.71 15.42 -9.97
N ASP A 324 -2.99 14.55 -10.68
CA ASP A 324 -3.35 13.14 -10.86
C ASP A 324 -3.26 12.40 -9.52
N ILE A 325 -2.19 12.62 -8.75
CA ILE A 325 -2.01 12.05 -7.40
C ILE A 325 -3.17 12.44 -6.48
N VAL A 326 -3.58 13.72 -6.47
CA VAL A 326 -4.73 14.16 -5.67
C VAL A 326 -6.02 13.51 -6.14
N SER A 327 -6.25 13.48 -7.45
CA SER A 327 -7.45 12.88 -8.06
C SER A 327 -7.56 11.38 -7.74
N ASP A 328 -6.45 10.64 -7.86
CA ASP A 328 -6.41 9.19 -7.71
C ASP A 328 -6.47 8.76 -6.24
N ASN A 329 -5.90 9.56 -5.33
CA ASN A 329 -5.84 9.21 -3.90
C ASN A 329 -7.00 9.78 -3.07
N GLU A 330 -7.78 10.74 -3.58
CA GLU A 330 -8.79 11.42 -2.78
C GLU A 330 -9.77 10.43 -2.15
N LEU A 331 -9.87 10.46 -0.81
CA LEU A 331 -10.80 9.65 -0.05
C LEU A 331 -11.97 10.51 0.44
N SER A 332 -13.14 10.27 -0.15
CA SER A 332 -14.38 10.93 0.26
C SER A 332 -15.07 10.13 1.34
N PHE A 333 -14.89 10.50 2.60
CA PHE A 333 -15.77 10.03 3.66
C PHE A 333 -17.03 10.89 3.67
N GLY A 334 -18.17 10.23 3.68
CA GLY A 334 -19.44 10.92 3.78
C GLY A 334 -19.52 11.84 4.99
N THR A 335 -20.12 13.02 4.82
CA THR A 335 -20.79 13.65 5.97
C THR A 335 -21.82 12.63 6.47
N PRO A 336 -21.89 12.33 7.79
CA PRO A 336 -23.09 11.74 8.35
C PRO A 336 -24.26 12.55 7.81
N ALA A 337 -25.27 11.89 7.24
CA ALA A 337 -26.35 12.56 6.54
C ALA A 337 -26.83 13.76 7.36
N LYS A 338 -26.96 14.93 6.71
CA LYS A 338 -27.59 16.14 7.26
C LYS A 338 -29.10 15.96 7.50
N GLU A 339 -29.56 14.72 7.64
CA GLU A 339 -30.91 14.29 8.01
C GLU A 339 -30.87 13.67 9.41
N ALA A 340 -30.52 14.53 10.37
CA ALA A 340 -31.13 14.60 11.68
C ALA A 340 -30.49 15.83 12.31
N ARG A 341 -31.30 16.83 12.66
CA ARG A 341 -30.94 17.75 13.74
C ARG A 341 -30.82 16.88 15.00
N ALA A 342 -29.68 16.22 15.17
CA ALA A 342 -29.31 15.66 16.45
C ALA A 342 -28.94 16.84 17.36
N LEU A 343 -29.55 16.85 18.53
CA LEU A 343 -29.26 17.74 19.65
C LEU A 343 -27.74 17.77 19.92
N PRO A 344 -27.21 18.80 20.61
CA PRO A 344 -25.78 18.89 20.86
C PRO A 344 -25.35 17.63 21.63
N LEU A 345 -24.56 16.78 20.97
CA LEU A 345 -23.96 15.61 21.60
C LEU A 345 -22.73 16.07 22.40
N ASP A 346 -22.67 15.62 23.64
CA ASP A 346 -21.51 15.73 24.49
C ASP A 346 -20.31 15.02 23.80
N PRO A 347 -19.13 15.67 23.67
CA PRO A 347 -17.97 15.06 23.03
C PRO A 347 -17.50 13.72 23.62
N ASP A 348 -17.96 13.35 24.82
CA ASP A 348 -17.66 12.06 25.46
C ASP A 348 -18.75 10.97 25.28
N GLU A 349 -19.88 11.28 24.66
CA GLU A 349 -20.99 10.33 24.49
C GLU A 349 -20.84 9.51 23.19
N ARG A 350 -20.27 8.31 23.30
CA ARG A 350 -20.29 7.31 22.22
C ARG A 350 -21.67 6.65 22.17
N PRO A 351 -22.29 6.47 20.98
CA PRO A 351 -23.57 5.77 20.90
C PRO A 351 -23.44 4.32 21.38
N GLU A 352 -24.36 3.88 22.24
CA GLU A 352 -24.42 2.52 22.77
C GLU A 352 -24.54 1.50 21.61
N PRO A 353 -23.73 0.42 21.62
CA PRO A 353 -23.76 -0.61 20.59
C PRO A 353 -25.06 -1.44 20.68
N GLU A 354 -25.85 -1.43 19.61
CA GLU A 354 -27.06 -2.24 19.50
C GLU A 354 -26.74 -3.60 18.86
N THR A 355 -27.14 -4.70 19.52
CA THR A 355 -26.91 -6.07 19.04
C THR A 355 -28.11 -6.52 18.21
N VAL A 356 -27.89 -6.83 16.92
CA VAL A 356 -28.94 -7.30 16.01
C VAL A 356 -28.61 -8.72 15.54
N HIS A 357 -29.61 -9.61 15.58
CA HIS A 357 -29.48 -11.00 15.14
C HIS A 357 -29.32 -11.10 13.62
N VAL A 358 -28.50 -12.05 13.14
CA VAL A 358 -28.16 -12.23 11.70
C VAL A 358 -29.39 -12.42 10.80
N SER A 359 -30.48 -12.97 11.33
CA SER A 359 -31.75 -13.17 10.61
C SER A 359 -32.56 -11.88 10.42
N ASP A 360 -32.37 -10.87 11.27
CA ASP A 360 -33.17 -9.64 11.29
C ASP A 360 -32.54 -8.49 10.49
N VAL A 361 -31.34 -8.72 9.95
CA VAL A 361 -30.56 -7.77 9.13
C VAL A 361 -31.37 -7.20 7.96
N ARG A 362 -32.30 -7.97 7.40
CA ARG A 362 -33.12 -7.52 6.26
C ARG A 362 -34.22 -6.53 6.66
N ARG A 363 -34.82 -6.67 7.84
CA ARG A 363 -35.85 -5.74 8.36
C ARG A 363 -35.23 -4.46 8.94
N GLU A 364 -34.06 -4.57 9.54
CA GLU A 364 -33.27 -3.43 10.01
C GLU A 364 -32.74 -2.58 8.84
N ARG A 365 -32.35 -3.22 7.71
CA ARG A 365 -31.97 -2.55 6.44
C ARG A 365 -33.03 -1.57 5.91
N GLU A 366 -34.31 -1.85 6.11
CA GLU A 366 -35.41 -1.00 5.65
C GLU A 366 -35.72 0.14 6.64
N ARG A 367 -35.32 0.01 7.92
CA ARG A 367 -35.55 1.01 8.98
C ARG A 367 -34.36 1.92 9.25
N ASN A 368 -33.14 1.45 9.06
CA ASN A 368 -31.89 2.17 9.32
C ASN A 368 -30.93 2.06 8.12
N PRO A 369 -30.93 3.03 7.18
CA PRO A 369 -30.07 3.00 5.99
C PRO A 369 -28.56 3.17 6.28
N LYS A 370 -28.13 3.17 7.55
CA LYS A 370 -26.72 3.33 7.97
C LYS A 370 -25.90 2.04 7.96
N ARG A 371 -26.45 0.90 7.54
CA ARG A 371 -25.72 -0.38 7.42
C ARG A 371 -25.87 -0.96 6.03
N VAL A 372 -25.15 -0.38 5.07
CA VAL A 372 -24.93 -1.02 3.75
C VAL A 372 -23.47 -0.86 3.37
N ILE A 373 -22.67 -1.91 3.59
CA ILE A 373 -21.44 -2.10 2.80
C ILE A 373 -21.90 -2.26 1.36
N THR A 374 -21.70 -1.20 0.58
CA THR A 374 -22.09 -1.18 -0.82
C THR A 374 -20.82 -1.29 -1.65
N ARG A 375 -20.47 -2.50 -2.10
CA ARG A 375 -19.49 -2.63 -3.18
C ARG A 375 -20.11 -2.04 -4.44
N ARG A 376 -19.76 -0.79 -4.75
CA ARG A 376 -20.18 -0.11 -5.97
C ARG A 376 -19.11 -0.31 -7.03
N ASP A 377 -19.36 -1.30 -7.88
CA ASP A 377 -18.60 -1.55 -9.09
C ASP A 377 -18.98 -0.52 -10.17
N LYS A 378 -17.99 -0.05 -10.96
CA LYS A 378 -18.25 0.61 -12.24
C LYS A 378 -18.76 -0.45 -13.20
N ARG A 379 -20.05 -0.80 -13.12
CA ARG A 379 -20.67 -1.58 -14.19
C ARG A 379 -20.48 -0.84 -15.51
N ARG A 380 -19.66 -1.43 -16.38
CA ARG A 380 -19.69 -1.24 -17.83
C ARG A 380 -21.16 -1.14 -18.25
N GLY A 381 -21.43 -0.18 -19.14
CA GLY A 381 -22.75 0.21 -19.56
C GLY A 381 -23.73 -0.95 -19.73
N ARG A 382 -24.97 -0.68 -19.33
CA ARG A 382 -26.16 -1.45 -19.68
C ARG A 382 -25.99 -1.99 -21.12
N PRO A 383 -26.11 -3.31 -21.38
CA PRO A 383 -26.23 -3.78 -22.75
C PRO A 383 -27.38 -2.98 -23.37
N LYS A 384 -27.15 -2.35 -24.52
CA LYS A 384 -28.23 -1.69 -25.27
C LYS A 384 -29.35 -2.71 -25.38
N GLY A 385 -30.43 -2.47 -24.67
CA GLY A 385 -31.65 -3.25 -24.85
C GLY A 385 -32.03 -3.09 -26.30
N SER A 386 -32.06 -4.20 -27.03
CA SER A 386 -32.73 -4.30 -28.32
C SER A 386 -34.21 -4.04 -28.05
N GLY A 387 -34.59 -2.78 -28.08
CA GLY A 387 -35.97 -2.31 -27.92
C GLY A 387 -36.46 -1.70 -29.22
N SER A 388 -37.38 -2.43 -29.86
CA SER A 388 -38.47 -1.87 -30.69
C SER A 388 -38.12 -1.34 -32.09
N ALA A 389 -38.04 -2.24 -33.06
CA ALA A 389 -38.73 -2.03 -34.33
C ALA A 389 -40.10 -2.70 -34.21
N ASP A 390 -41.12 -1.95 -33.80
CA ASP A 390 -42.52 -2.30 -34.07
C ASP A 390 -43.07 -1.24 -35.03
N GLY A 391 -43.57 -1.71 -36.17
CA GLY A 391 -43.84 -0.84 -37.30
C GLY A 391 -44.13 -1.55 -38.63
N ARG A 392 -45.09 -2.48 -38.61
CA ARG A 392 -45.98 -2.84 -39.74
C ARG A 392 -45.33 -3.34 -41.05
N ASN A 393 -45.57 -4.61 -41.37
CA ASN A 393 -46.53 -5.01 -42.41
C ASN A 393 -46.44 -6.52 -42.71
N LYS A 394 -47.61 -7.16 -42.80
CA LYS A 394 -48.04 -8.21 -43.76
C LYS A 394 -47.10 -9.42 -43.98
N ALA A 395 -47.55 -10.65 -44.18
CA ALA A 395 -48.80 -11.39 -44.15
C ALA A 395 -48.41 -12.78 -44.69
N ARG A 396 -49.13 -13.85 -44.29
CA ARG A 396 -49.10 -15.22 -44.88
C ARG A 396 -47.83 -16.01 -44.53
N GLY A 397 -47.84 -17.30 -44.21
CA GLY A 397 -48.85 -18.34 -44.16
C GLY A 397 -48.14 -19.70 -44.15
N ALA A 398 -48.80 -20.71 -43.58
CA ALA A 398 -48.63 -22.15 -43.78
C ALA A 398 -47.34 -22.86 -43.28
N ASP A 399 -47.57 -23.67 -42.24
CA ASP A 399 -47.19 -25.09 -42.00
C ASP A 399 -45.75 -25.64 -42.14
N PRO A 400 -45.39 -26.64 -41.26
CA PRO A 400 -44.13 -27.42 -41.27
C PRO A 400 -44.25 -28.58 -42.31
N PRO A 401 -43.28 -29.54 -42.52
CA PRO A 401 -42.24 -30.05 -41.60
C PRO A 401 -40.94 -30.60 -42.29
N SER A 402 -40.24 -31.46 -41.52
CA SER A 402 -39.41 -32.63 -41.90
C SER A 402 -37.92 -32.46 -42.22
N ASP A 403 -37.13 -33.10 -41.34
CA ASP A 403 -36.03 -34.04 -41.58
C ASP A 403 -35.11 -33.84 -42.79
N THR A 404 -33.84 -33.56 -42.50
CA THR A 404 -32.71 -34.47 -42.80
C THR A 404 -31.46 -34.05 -42.05
#